data_AF-A0A8J7LDR9-F1
#
_entry.id   AF-A0A8J7LDR9-F1
#
_cell.length_a   1.000
_cell.length_b   1.000
_cell.length_c   1.000
_cell.angle_alpha   90.00
_cell.angle_beta   90.00
_cell.angle_gamma   90.00
#
_symmetry.space_group_name_H-M   'P 1'
#
loop_
_entity.id
_entity.type
_entity.pdbx_description
1 polymer ?
#
loop_
_entity_poly.entity_id
_entity_poly.type
_entity_poly.pdbx_seq_one_letter_code
_entity_poly.pdbx_strand_id
1 'polypeptide(L)'
;MPDYLQDIAEAEAKIAELEQQKEAFEQGEEAESDAEEGEESEAVNVVKNLETDLKYIKNSIKEPKKELKVLKKAPLLNKDKIAELEVFIQENEAKIAEIEAQLEPYKEIVKQLKEAKAELKTLKNELVKRLEAARVVLAVPCTTYRTTKRVFPTQVLIQAPDGGLDRDSIAMADQVRVLSKFRLLRLRGTISDTVIAQLNKALLIALDLPGQFDDEDTQELGG
;
A
#
# COMPACT_ATOMS: atom_id res chain seq x y z
N MET A 1 1.97 -15.31 -13.15
CA MET A 1 2.03 -14.66 -11.82
C MET A 1 0.60 -14.53 -11.32
N PRO A 2 0.32 -14.60 -10.01
CA PRO A 2 -1.02 -14.30 -9.50
C PRO A 2 -1.48 -12.91 -9.93
N ASP A 3 -2.73 -12.77 -10.37
CA ASP A 3 -3.27 -11.55 -11.01
C ASP A 3 -2.97 -10.27 -10.22
N TYR A 4 -3.07 -10.31 -8.88
CA TYR A 4 -2.80 -9.15 -8.02
C TYR A 4 -1.35 -8.67 -8.00
N LEU A 5 -0.37 -9.55 -8.26
CA LEU A 5 1.03 -9.13 -8.39
C LEU A 5 1.26 -8.46 -9.74
N GLN A 6 0.50 -8.88 -10.76
CA GLN A 6 0.54 -8.26 -12.07
C GLN A 6 -0.06 -6.86 -12.02
N ASP A 7 -1.22 -6.68 -11.38
CA ASP A 7 -1.85 -5.36 -11.20
C ASP A 7 -0.92 -4.37 -10.49
N ILE A 8 -0.21 -4.82 -9.44
CA ILE A 8 0.77 -3.98 -8.72
C ILE A 8 1.94 -3.61 -9.62
N ALA A 9 2.48 -4.57 -10.38
CA ALA A 9 3.60 -4.33 -11.28
C ALA A 9 3.23 -3.37 -12.41
N GLU A 10 2.03 -3.50 -12.97
CA GLU A 10 1.49 -2.60 -13.99
C GLU A 10 1.31 -1.18 -13.44
N ALA A 11 0.78 -1.04 -12.22
CA ALA A 11 0.66 0.26 -11.56
C ALA A 11 2.03 0.90 -11.25
N GLU A 12 3.02 0.11 -10.83
CA GLU A 12 4.39 0.58 -10.62
C GLU A 12 5.06 1.01 -11.93
N ALA A 13 4.89 0.24 -13.01
CA ALA A 13 5.38 0.60 -14.34
C ALA A 13 4.75 1.89 -14.86
N LYS A 14 3.43 2.07 -14.69
CA LYS A 14 2.73 3.31 -15.07
C LYS A 14 3.22 4.53 -14.29
N ILE A 15 3.52 4.37 -13.00
CA ILE A 15 4.11 5.46 -12.20
C ILE A 15 5.49 5.81 -12.74
N ALA A 16 6.34 4.82 -13.04
CA ALA A 16 7.67 5.04 -13.58
C ALA A 16 7.62 5.77 -14.94
N GLU A 17 6.72 5.35 -15.83
CA GLU A 17 6.51 6.00 -17.13
C GLU A 17 6.09 7.47 -16.96
N LEU A 18 5.12 7.74 -16.08
CA LEU A 18 4.66 9.10 -15.82
C LEU A 18 5.72 9.97 -15.11
N GLU A 19 6.56 9.38 -14.26
CA GLU A 19 7.70 10.08 -13.64
C GLU A 19 8.76 10.44 -14.68
N GLN A 20 9.04 9.54 -15.63
CA GLN A 20 9.92 9.81 -16.75
C GLN A 20 9.35 10.89 -17.67
N GLN A 21 8.05 10.85 -18.01
CA GLN A 21 7.40 11.90 -18.80
C GLN A 21 7.45 13.26 -18.08
N LYS A 22 7.25 13.26 -16.76
CA LYS A 22 7.36 14.47 -15.93
C LYS A 22 8.77 15.04 -15.94
N GLU A 23 9.79 14.20 -15.78
CA GLU A 23 11.19 14.59 -15.81
C GLU A 23 11.61 15.12 -17.19
N ALA A 24 11.24 14.42 -18.26
CA ALA A 24 11.48 14.88 -19.63
C ALA A 24 10.85 16.26 -19.89
N PHE A 25 9.63 16.48 -19.38
CA PHE A 25 8.98 17.79 -19.48
C PHE A 25 9.72 18.88 -18.68
N GLU A 26 10.26 18.55 -17.50
CA GLU A 26 11.03 19.49 -16.67
C GLU A 26 12.41 19.82 -17.27
N GLN A 27 13.01 18.88 -18.01
CA GLN A 27 14.30 19.04 -18.70
C GLN A 27 14.18 19.73 -20.07
N GLY A 28 12.99 19.67 -20.71
CA GLY A 28 12.75 20.21 -22.06
C GLY A 28 13.04 19.18 -23.15
N GLU A 29 12.42 19.34 -24.33
CA GLU A 29 12.49 18.39 -25.48
C GLU A 29 13.91 18.17 -26.08
N GLU A 30 14.98 18.77 -25.54
CA GLU A 30 16.35 18.69 -26.07
C GLU A 30 17.37 18.08 -25.08
N ALA A 31 16.99 17.05 -24.32
CA ALA A 31 17.94 16.26 -23.52
C ALA A 31 18.28 14.89 -24.16
N GLU A 32 18.11 14.73 -25.48
CA GLU A 32 18.49 13.50 -26.20
C GLU A 32 19.86 13.55 -26.90
N SER A 33 20.61 14.66 -26.81
CA SER A 33 21.99 14.72 -27.32
C SER A 33 22.98 15.14 -26.24
N ASP A 34 24.04 14.33 -26.12
CA ASP A 34 25.25 14.53 -25.32
C ASP A 34 25.17 14.17 -23.83
N ALA A 35 25.16 12.85 -23.59
CA ALA A 35 25.89 12.30 -22.46
C ALA A 35 27.41 12.41 -22.71
N GLU A 36 27.97 13.62 -22.59
CA GLU A 36 29.40 13.82 -22.31
C GLU A 36 29.57 14.45 -20.93
N GLU A 37 30.45 13.83 -20.14
CA GLU A 37 30.82 14.20 -18.77
C GLU A 37 31.26 15.67 -18.68
N GLY A 38 30.55 16.51 -17.92
CA GLY A 38 31.02 17.85 -17.64
C GLY A 38 30.05 18.72 -16.85
N GLU A 39 30.42 19.02 -15.60
CA GLU A 39 29.90 20.10 -14.72
C GLU A 39 28.40 20.07 -14.36
N GLU A 40 28.10 19.90 -13.07
CA GLU A 40 26.78 20.18 -12.47
C GLU A 40 26.41 21.67 -12.61
N SER A 41 26.02 22.10 -13.81
CA SER A 41 25.20 23.29 -13.94
C SER A 41 23.79 22.92 -13.49
N GLU A 42 23.24 23.64 -12.51
CA GLU A 42 21.86 23.48 -12.05
C GLU A 42 20.90 23.54 -13.25
N ALA A 43 20.48 22.37 -13.76
CA ALA A 43 19.60 22.29 -14.92
C ALA A 43 18.33 23.10 -14.62
N VAL A 44 18.16 24.20 -15.34
CA VAL A 44 17.09 25.16 -15.06
C VAL A 44 15.77 24.53 -15.50
N ASN A 45 15.00 24.04 -14.54
CA ASN A 45 13.72 23.36 -14.77
C ASN A 45 12.74 24.26 -15.56
N VAL A 46 12.35 23.81 -16.76
CA VAL A 46 11.51 24.54 -17.72
C VAL A 46 10.16 24.93 -17.10
N VAL A 47 9.56 24.02 -16.34
CA VAL A 47 8.26 24.26 -15.66
C VAL A 47 8.38 25.42 -14.67
N LYS A 48 9.46 25.46 -13.88
CA LYS A 48 9.66 26.54 -12.89
C LYS A 48 9.81 27.90 -13.57
N ASN A 49 10.46 27.95 -14.72
CA ASN A 49 10.61 29.18 -15.50
C ASN A 49 9.25 29.64 -16.02
N LEU A 50 8.50 28.75 -16.67
CA LEU A 50 7.15 29.02 -17.16
C LEU A 50 6.20 29.48 -16.04
N GLU A 51 6.25 28.86 -14.86
CA GLU A 51 5.45 29.28 -13.70
C GLU A 51 5.86 30.68 -13.18
N THR A 52 7.16 30.97 -13.18
CA THR A 52 7.71 32.27 -12.76
C THR A 52 7.31 33.37 -13.73
N ASP A 53 7.43 33.12 -15.04
CA ASP A 53 7.04 34.03 -16.11
C ASP A 53 5.53 34.28 -16.09
N LEU A 54 4.73 33.23 -15.96
CA LEU A 54 3.27 33.34 -15.82
C LEU A 54 2.92 34.23 -14.61
N LYS A 55 3.58 34.04 -13.47
CA LYS A 55 3.37 34.86 -12.26
C LYS A 55 3.79 36.31 -12.49
N TYR A 56 4.92 36.55 -13.15
CA TYR A 56 5.41 37.89 -13.48
C TYR A 56 4.42 38.61 -14.42
N ILE A 57 4.03 37.98 -15.52
CA ILE A 57 3.12 38.56 -16.51
C ILE A 57 1.76 38.85 -15.87
N LYS A 58 1.20 37.92 -15.09
CA LYS A 58 -0.07 38.15 -14.36
C LYS A 58 -0.01 39.33 -13.40
N ASN A 59 1.13 39.58 -12.75
CA ASN A 59 1.32 40.74 -11.91
C ASN A 59 1.50 42.04 -12.72
N SER A 60 2.22 41.97 -13.84
CA SER A 60 2.49 43.13 -14.71
C SER A 60 1.22 43.73 -15.32
N ILE A 61 0.22 42.91 -15.65
CA ILE A 61 -1.06 43.37 -16.21
C ILE A 61 -2.09 43.77 -15.14
N LYS A 62 -1.79 43.56 -13.85
CA LYS A 62 -2.76 43.74 -12.77
C LYS A 62 -3.14 45.21 -12.55
N GLU A 63 -2.15 46.10 -12.51
CA GLU A 63 -2.36 47.56 -12.43
C GLU A 63 -2.88 48.14 -13.75
N PRO A 64 -2.31 47.82 -14.93
CA PRO A 64 -2.87 48.21 -16.22
C PRO A 64 -4.35 47.87 -16.40
N LYS A 65 -4.79 46.67 -15.96
CA LYS A 65 -6.22 46.29 -15.99
C LYS A 65 -7.09 47.15 -15.08
N LYS A 66 -6.59 47.59 -13.92
CA LYS A 66 -7.31 48.50 -13.04
C LYS A 66 -7.39 49.90 -13.65
N GLU A 67 -6.28 50.40 -14.19
CA GLU A 67 -6.20 51.71 -14.84
C GLU A 67 -7.13 51.76 -16.06
N LEU A 68 -7.15 50.72 -16.89
CA LEU A 68 -8.06 50.59 -18.02
C LEU A 68 -9.53 50.67 -17.58
N LYS A 69 -9.91 50.01 -16.47
CA LYS A 69 -11.28 50.09 -15.91
C LYS A 69 -11.66 51.50 -15.48
N VAL A 70 -10.72 52.31 -15.00
CA VAL A 70 -10.96 53.70 -14.60
C VAL A 70 -11.07 54.60 -15.82
N LEU A 71 -10.14 54.48 -16.77
CA LEU A 71 -10.10 55.32 -17.98
C LEU A 71 -11.33 55.10 -18.88
N LYS A 72 -11.87 53.88 -18.93
CA LYS A 72 -13.12 53.56 -19.64
C LYS A 72 -14.36 54.31 -19.12
N LYS A 73 -14.31 54.94 -17.95
CA LYS A 73 -15.42 55.80 -17.44
C LYS A 73 -15.50 57.15 -18.15
N ALA A 74 -14.41 57.62 -18.76
CA ALA A 74 -14.36 58.85 -19.55
C ALA A 74 -13.59 58.59 -20.87
N PRO A 75 -14.17 57.80 -21.79
CA PRO A 75 -13.45 57.25 -22.94
C PRO A 75 -13.08 58.30 -23.99
N LEU A 76 -13.87 59.36 -24.12
CA LEU A 76 -13.64 60.45 -25.09
C LEU A 76 -12.37 61.27 -24.77
N LEU A 77 -11.98 61.38 -23.49
CA LEU A 77 -10.78 62.13 -23.07
C LEU A 77 -9.51 61.28 -23.07
N ASN A 78 -9.62 59.95 -23.05
CA ASN A 78 -8.50 59.04 -22.80
C ASN A 78 -8.29 58.02 -23.94
N LYS A 79 -8.80 58.32 -25.14
CA LYS A 79 -8.92 57.37 -26.25
C LYS A 79 -7.58 56.68 -26.59
N ASP A 80 -6.50 57.45 -26.69
CA ASP A 80 -5.19 56.92 -27.08
C ASP A 80 -4.58 56.04 -25.99
N LYS A 81 -4.63 56.50 -24.73
CA LYS A 81 -4.13 55.74 -23.57
C LYS A 81 -4.94 54.47 -23.29
N ILE A 82 -6.25 54.48 -23.58
CA ILE A 82 -7.10 53.27 -23.54
C ILE A 82 -6.64 52.27 -24.60
N ALA A 83 -6.42 52.71 -25.84
CA ALA A 83 -5.97 51.84 -26.93
C ALA A 83 -4.59 51.22 -26.63
N GLU A 84 -3.64 52.00 -26.11
CA GLU A 84 -2.32 51.51 -25.71
C GLU A 84 -2.40 50.44 -24.61
N LEU A 85 -3.19 50.69 -23.56
CA LEU A 85 -3.39 49.72 -22.48
C LEU A 85 -4.13 48.47 -22.94
N GLU A 86 -5.09 48.60 -23.87
CA GLU A 86 -5.79 47.45 -24.44
C GLU A 86 -4.85 46.56 -25.24
N VAL A 87 -4.00 47.12 -26.09
CA VAL A 87 -2.98 46.36 -26.84
C VAL A 87 -2.02 45.67 -25.87
N PHE A 88 -1.47 46.39 -24.88
CA PHE A 88 -0.56 45.82 -23.89
C PHE A 88 -1.20 44.67 -23.08
N ILE A 89 -2.47 44.82 -22.69
CA ILE A 89 -3.18 43.76 -21.96
C ILE A 89 -3.44 42.56 -22.85
N GLN A 90 -3.88 42.76 -24.09
CA GLN A 90 -4.15 41.69 -25.05
C GLN A 90 -2.90 40.88 -25.36
N GLU A 91 -1.76 41.53 -25.62
CA GLU A 91 -0.49 40.85 -25.89
C GLU A 91 -0.05 39.98 -24.71
N ASN A 92 -0.16 40.50 -23.49
CA ASN A 92 0.23 39.75 -22.30
C ASN A 92 -0.79 38.66 -21.91
N GLU A 93 -2.08 38.85 -22.19
CA GLU A 93 -3.08 37.80 -22.08
C GLU A 93 -2.84 36.66 -23.07
N ALA A 94 -2.43 36.98 -24.30
CA ALA A 94 -2.02 35.98 -25.29
C ALA A 94 -0.80 35.17 -24.80
N LYS A 95 0.23 35.84 -24.26
CA LYS A 95 1.40 35.16 -23.65
C LYS A 95 1.02 34.28 -22.46
N ILE A 96 0.09 34.72 -21.60
CA ILE A 96 -0.41 33.90 -20.50
C ILE A 96 -1.09 32.64 -21.05
N ALA A 97 -1.95 32.78 -22.06
CA ALA A 97 -2.66 31.65 -22.66
C ALA A 97 -1.69 30.63 -23.29
N GLU A 98 -0.64 31.11 -23.95
CA GLU A 98 0.42 30.27 -24.51
C GLU A 98 1.18 29.48 -23.42
N ILE A 99 1.63 30.16 -22.36
CA ILE A 99 2.31 29.49 -21.23
C ILE A 99 1.37 28.51 -20.51
N GLU A 100 0.10 28.86 -20.35
CA GLU A 100 -0.88 27.97 -19.73
C GLU A 100 -1.13 26.72 -20.57
N ALA A 101 -1.15 26.84 -21.91
CA ALA A 101 -1.25 25.72 -22.83
C ALA A 101 0.01 24.83 -22.79
N GLN A 102 1.21 25.43 -22.69
CA GLN A 102 2.44 24.67 -22.49
C GLN A 102 2.45 23.90 -21.17
N LEU A 103 1.92 24.47 -20.08
CA LEU A 103 1.85 23.81 -18.78
C LEU A 103 0.71 22.78 -18.64
N GLU A 104 -0.23 22.73 -19.59
CA GLU A 104 -1.40 21.84 -19.53
C GLU A 104 -1.03 20.33 -19.56
N PRO A 105 -0.15 19.85 -20.46
CA PRO A 105 0.36 18.48 -20.43
C PRO A 105 1.01 18.11 -19.10
N TYR A 106 1.85 18.99 -18.55
CA TYR A 106 2.51 18.75 -17.25
C TYR A 106 1.50 18.60 -16.11
N LYS A 107 0.47 19.46 -16.06
CA LYS A 107 -0.59 19.37 -15.05
C LYS A 107 -1.35 18.06 -15.15
N GLU A 108 -1.61 17.56 -16.36
CA GLU A 108 -2.28 16.27 -16.55
C GLU A 108 -1.38 15.11 -16.11
N ILE A 109 -0.07 15.13 -16.42
CA ILE A 109 0.89 14.12 -15.92
C ILE A 109 0.91 14.09 -14.38
N VAL A 110 0.98 15.25 -13.72
CA VAL A 110 0.98 15.33 -12.25
C VAL A 110 -0.32 14.80 -11.66
N LYS A 111 -1.46 15.07 -12.30
CA LYS A 111 -2.76 14.54 -11.89
C LYS A 111 -2.80 13.01 -12.05
N GLN A 112 -2.36 12.48 -13.18
CA GLN A 112 -2.29 11.04 -13.43
C GLN A 112 -1.33 10.33 -12.46
N LEU A 113 -0.19 10.94 -12.13
CA LEU A 113 0.73 10.43 -11.10
C LEU A 113 0.05 10.30 -9.75
N LYS A 114 -0.73 11.31 -9.36
CA LYS A 114 -1.47 11.29 -8.09
C LYS A 114 -2.49 10.15 -8.07
N GLU A 115 -3.22 9.96 -9.17
CA GLU A 115 -4.20 8.88 -9.33
C GLU A 115 -3.53 7.50 -9.31
N ALA A 116 -2.46 7.30 -10.09
CA ALA A 116 -1.71 6.05 -10.14
C ALA A 116 -1.07 5.69 -8.79
N LYS A 117 -0.51 6.67 -8.06
CA LYS A 117 0.00 6.46 -6.69
C LYS A 117 -1.10 6.07 -5.71
N ALA A 118 -2.30 6.63 -5.86
CA ALA A 118 -3.45 6.26 -5.04
C ALA A 118 -3.91 4.82 -5.35
N GLU A 119 -3.97 4.45 -6.62
CA GLU A 119 -4.28 3.09 -7.08
C GLU A 119 -3.28 2.06 -6.54
N LEU A 120 -1.98 2.30 -6.68
CA LEU A 120 -0.94 1.44 -6.12
C LEU A 120 -1.10 1.25 -4.60
N LYS A 121 -1.42 2.33 -3.87
CA LYS A 121 -1.69 2.25 -2.43
C LYS A 121 -2.90 1.36 -2.13
N THR A 122 -3.97 1.46 -2.91
CA THR A 122 -5.15 0.59 -2.74
C THR A 122 -4.82 -0.88 -2.99
N LEU A 123 -4.11 -1.19 -4.09
CA LEU A 123 -3.68 -2.55 -4.42
C LEU A 123 -2.78 -3.15 -3.34
N LYS A 124 -1.80 -2.38 -2.84
CA LYS A 124 -0.92 -2.81 -1.74
C LYS A 124 -1.70 -3.10 -0.46
N ASN A 125 -2.68 -2.25 -0.11
CA ASN A 125 -3.52 -2.48 1.07
C ASN A 125 -4.41 -3.72 0.92
N GLU A 126 -4.96 -3.96 -0.27
CA GLU A 126 -5.74 -5.17 -0.54
C GLU A 126 -4.89 -6.44 -0.44
N LEU A 127 -3.65 -6.40 -0.95
CA LEU A 127 -2.71 -7.50 -0.81
C LEU A 127 -2.44 -7.81 0.66
N VAL A 128 -2.15 -6.79 1.47
CA VAL A 128 -1.94 -6.96 2.92
C VAL A 128 -3.18 -7.59 3.56
N LYS A 129 -4.39 -7.09 3.27
CA LYS A 129 -5.63 -7.64 3.82
C LYS A 129 -5.83 -9.10 3.43
N ARG A 130 -5.51 -9.50 2.19
CA ARG A 130 -5.57 -10.90 1.75
C ARG A 130 -4.56 -11.77 2.46
N LEU A 131 -3.32 -11.31 2.60
CA LEU A 131 -2.27 -12.04 3.33
C LEU A 131 -2.63 -12.19 4.81
N GLU A 132 -3.22 -11.16 5.41
CA GLU A 132 -3.74 -11.24 6.78
C GLU A 132 -4.86 -12.25 6.89
N ALA A 133 -5.86 -12.21 5.98
CA ALA A 133 -6.95 -13.20 5.90
C ALA A 133 -6.44 -14.64 5.74
N ALA A 134 -5.37 -14.80 4.97
CA ALA A 134 -4.71 -16.08 4.71
C ALA A 134 -3.79 -16.55 5.86
N ARG A 135 -3.61 -15.77 6.94
CA ARG A 135 -2.87 -16.26 8.12
C ARG A 135 -3.65 -17.39 8.77
N VAL A 136 -3.20 -18.60 8.52
CA VAL A 136 -3.76 -19.83 9.10
C VAL A 136 -2.93 -20.32 10.29
N VAL A 137 -3.54 -21.16 11.11
CA VAL A 137 -2.94 -21.89 12.21
C VAL A 137 -3.37 -23.35 12.15
N LEU A 138 -2.51 -24.24 12.64
CA LEU A 138 -2.89 -25.62 12.92
C LEU A 138 -3.60 -25.65 14.27
N ALA A 139 -4.76 -26.29 14.35
CA ALA A 139 -5.54 -26.37 15.59
C ALA A 139 -5.97 -27.81 15.86
N VAL A 140 -5.75 -28.25 17.09
CA VAL A 140 -6.25 -29.53 17.60
C VAL A 140 -7.58 -29.29 18.32
N PRO A 141 -8.69 -29.93 17.90
CA PRO A 141 -9.97 -29.80 18.57
C PRO A 141 -9.96 -30.43 19.96
N CYS A 142 -10.68 -29.81 20.90
CA CYS A 142 -10.93 -30.38 22.22
C CYS A 142 -12.41 -30.71 22.41
N THR A 143 -12.71 -31.83 23.08
CA THR A 143 -14.07 -32.21 23.47
C THR A 143 -14.12 -32.58 24.94
N THR A 144 -15.26 -32.38 25.60
CA THR A 144 -15.39 -32.73 27.02
C THR A 144 -15.23 -34.23 27.24
N TYR A 145 -14.37 -34.60 28.18
CA TYR A 145 -14.14 -35.99 28.54
C TYR A 145 -15.37 -36.56 29.25
N ARG A 146 -15.75 -37.80 28.87
CA ARG A 146 -16.74 -38.59 29.61
C ARG A 146 -16.01 -39.78 30.20
N THR A 147 -16.05 -39.92 31.52
CA THR A 147 -15.26 -40.87 32.32
C THR A 147 -15.40 -42.35 31.88
N THR A 148 -16.47 -42.69 31.15
CA THR A 148 -16.70 -44.03 30.62
C THR A 148 -16.01 -44.31 29.28
N LYS A 149 -15.38 -43.32 28.65
CA LYS A 149 -14.74 -43.46 27.35
C LYS A 149 -13.25 -43.76 27.47
N ARG A 150 -12.78 -44.71 26.68
CA ARG A 150 -11.34 -44.98 26.51
C ARG A 150 -10.67 -43.80 25.79
N VAL A 151 -9.49 -43.41 26.26
CA VAL A 151 -8.60 -42.45 25.58
C VAL A 151 -7.68 -43.22 24.63
N PHE A 152 -7.59 -42.78 23.37
CA PHE A 152 -6.76 -43.42 22.34
C PHE A 152 -5.34 -42.83 22.30
N PRO A 153 -4.35 -43.50 21.69
CA PRO A 153 -2.98 -42.99 21.58
C PRO A 153 -2.85 -41.66 20.83
N THR A 154 -3.78 -41.35 19.92
CA THR A 154 -3.89 -40.07 19.20
C THR A 154 -4.66 -39.00 19.98
N GLN A 155 -5.00 -39.27 21.24
CA GLN A 155 -5.80 -38.40 22.09
C GLN A 155 -5.09 -38.12 23.40
N VAL A 156 -5.17 -36.87 23.87
CA VAL A 156 -4.53 -36.44 25.10
C VAL A 156 -5.57 -35.92 26.07
N LEU A 157 -5.57 -36.46 27.29
CA LEU A 157 -6.44 -35.99 28.37
C LEU A 157 -5.85 -34.71 28.96
N ILE A 158 -6.66 -33.65 29.01
CA ILE A 158 -6.36 -32.36 29.63
C ILE A 158 -7.26 -32.23 30.85
N GLN A 159 -6.66 -32.21 32.04
CA GLN A 159 -7.38 -32.05 33.31
C GLN A 159 -7.67 -30.58 33.57
N ALA A 160 -8.89 -30.25 33.98
CA ALA A 160 -9.20 -28.89 34.43
C ALA A 160 -8.41 -28.57 35.73
N PRO A 161 -7.86 -27.36 35.89
CA PRO A 161 -8.11 -26.15 35.10
C PRO A 161 -7.07 -25.89 33.98
N ASP A 162 -6.26 -26.87 33.60
CA ASP A 162 -5.20 -26.68 32.59
C ASP A 162 -5.79 -26.24 31.24
N GLY A 163 -5.09 -25.34 30.53
CA GLY A 163 -5.61 -24.74 29.29
C GLY A 163 -6.78 -23.75 29.49
N GLY A 164 -7.15 -23.42 30.74
CA GLY A 164 -8.30 -22.56 31.04
C GLY A 164 -9.65 -23.26 30.78
N LEU A 165 -9.69 -24.58 30.95
CA LEU A 165 -10.87 -25.40 30.75
C LEU A 165 -11.70 -25.53 32.03
N ASP A 166 -13.03 -25.47 31.89
CA ASP A 166 -13.96 -25.62 33.02
C ASP A 166 -14.19 -27.09 33.41
N ARG A 167 -13.80 -28.04 32.54
CA ARG A 167 -14.00 -29.49 32.70
C ARG A 167 -12.88 -30.25 32.00
N ASP A 168 -12.57 -31.43 32.52
CA ASP A 168 -11.66 -32.38 31.86
C ASP A 168 -12.08 -32.61 30.42
N SER A 169 -11.11 -32.56 29.53
CA SER A 169 -11.32 -32.59 28.08
C SER A 169 -10.29 -33.47 27.40
N ILE A 170 -10.61 -33.94 26.19
CA ILE A 170 -9.70 -34.68 25.33
C ILE A 170 -9.33 -33.79 24.14
N ALA A 171 -8.04 -33.58 23.91
CA ALA A 171 -7.50 -33.08 22.65
C ALA A 171 -7.40 -34.22 21.63
N MET A 172 -7.88 -34.00 20.42
CA MET A 172 -8.03 -35.02 19.38
C MET A 172 -7.03 -34.78 18.23
N ALA A 173 -5.82 -35.34 18.34
CA ALA A 173 -4.74 -35.08 17.38
C ALA A 173 -5.06 -35.62 15.97
N ASP A 174 -5.87 -36.68 15.89
CA ASP A 174 -6.43 -37.25 14.66
C ASP A 174 -7.42 -36.32 13.94
N GLN A 175 -7.93 -35.30 14.62
CA GLN A 175 -8.86 -34.30 14.06
C GLN A 175 -8.20 -32.94 13.85
N VAL A 176 -6.86 -32.90 13.78
CA VAL A 176 -6.12 -31.67 13.54
C VAL A 176 -6.56 -31.01 12.24
N ARG A 177 -6.71 -29.69 12.27
CA ARG A 177 -7.23 -28.91 11.13
C ARG A 177 -6.55 -27.56 11.01
N VAL A 178 -6.46 -27.08 9.78
CA VAL A 178 -6.01 -25.72 9.48
C VAL A 178 -7.19 -24.76 9.64
N LEU A 179 -7.02 -23.71 10.44
CA LEU A 179 -8.01 -22.67 10.68
C LEU A 179 -7.43 -21.30 10.34
N SER A 180 -8.22 -20.43 9.73
CA SER A 180 -7.88 -19.00 9.66
C SER A 180 -7.85 -18.40 11.07
N LYS A 181 -6.87 -17.53 11.37
CA LYS A 181 -6.76 -16.84 12.67
C LYS A 181 -8.04 -16.08 13.06
N PHE A 182 -8.82 -15.61 12.09
CA PHE A 182 -10.10 -14.93 12.32
C PHE A 182 -11.20 -15.81 12.94
N ARG A 183 -11.06 -17.14 12.90
CA ARG A 183 -11.98 -18.07 13.56
C ARG A 183 -11.69 -18.21 15.06
N LEU A 184 -10.55 -17.73 15.53
CA LEU A 184 -10.20 -17.72 16.96
C LEU A 184 -10.87 -16.51 17.60
N LEU A 185 -11.64 -16.76 18.66
CA LEU A 185 -12.32 -15.71 19.42
C LEU A 185 -11.38 -15.17 20.51
N ARG A 186 -11.65 -15.51 21.77
CA ARG A 186 -10.80 -15.14 22.91
C ARG A 186 -9.87 -16.26 23.31
N LEU A 187 -8.68 -15.91 23.81
CA LEU A 187 -7.79 -16.83 24.50
C LEU A 187 -8.47 -17.32 25.80
N ARG A 188 -8.49 -18.64 26.01
CA ARG A 188 -9.05 -19.27 27.22
C ARG A 188 -7.99 -19.49 28.30
N GLY A 189 -6.81 -19.90 27.91
CA GLY A 189 -5.68 -20.17 28.78
C GLY A 189 -4.53 -20.79 28.00
N THR A 190 -3.54 -21.27 28.72
CA THR A 190 -2.37 -21.98 28.19
C THR A 190 -2.31 -23.36 28.82
N ILE A 191 -1.90 -24.34 28.03
CA ILE A 191 -1.73 -25.72 28.48
C ILE A 191 -0.31 -25.89 29.02
N SER A 192 -0.12 -26.76 30.01
CA SER A 192 1.18 -27.10 30.59
C SER A 192 2.13 -27.79 29.58
N ASP A 193 3.44 -27.64 29.78
CA ASP A 193 4.46 -28.23 28.90
C ASP A 193 4.40 -29.76 28.85
N THR A 194 3.98 -30.40 29.94
CA THR A 194 3.80 -31.86 30.02
C THR A 194 2.70 -32.34 29.06
N VAL A 195 1.57 -31.64 29.02
CA VAL A 195 0.46 -31.95 28.11
C VAL A 195 0.84 -31.61 26.66
N ILE A 196 1.63 -30.55 26.43
CA ILE A 196 2.18 -30.25 25.09
C ILE A 196 3.08 -31.39 24.61
N ALA A 197 3.95 -31.92 25.47
CA ALA A 197 4.81 -33.05 25.12
C ALA A 197 3.99 -34.31 24.76
N GLN A 198 2.93 -34.60 25.53
CA GLN A 198 1.99 -35.68 25.21
C GLN A 198 1.27 -35.44 23.88
N LEU A 199 0.87 -34.20 23.61
CA LEU A 199 0.21 -33.83 22.35
C LEU A 199 1.14 -33.97 21.14
N ASN A 200 2.43 -33.64 21.29
CA ASN A 200 3.42 -33.89 20.26
C ASN A 200 3.54 -35.39 19.94
N LYS A 201 3.61 -36.26 20.97
CA LYS A 201 3.59 -37.72 20.77
C LYS A 201 2.31 -38.19 20.07
N ALA A 202 1.16 -37.68 20.48
CA ALA A 202 -0.13 -38.02 19.86
C ALA A 202 -0.21 -37.56 18.39
N LEU A 203 0.36 -36.40 18.05
CA LEU A 203 0.44 -35.89 16.67
C LEU A 203 1.39 -36.71 15.80
N LEU A 204 2.53 -37.16 16.34
CA LEU A 204 3.43 -38.08 15.63
C LEU A 204 2.70 -39.35 15.22
N ILE A 205 1.94 -39.95 16.15
CA ILE A 205 1.13 -41.14 15.89
C ILE A 205 0.01 -40.84 14.89
N ALA A 206 -0.73 -39.74 15.08
CA ALA A 206 -1.88 -39.39 14.24
C ALA A 206 -1.50 -39.08 12.78
N LEU A 207 -0.31 -38.52 12.57
CA LEU A 207 0.20 -38.12 11.26
C LEU A 207 1.22 -39.10 10.67
N ASP A 208 1.47 -40.22 11.35
CA ASP A 208 2.44 -41.24 10.96
C ASP A 208 3.85 -40.66 10.66
N LEU A 209 4.29 -39.74 11.52
CA LEU A 209 5.56 -39.03 11.36
C LEU A 209 6.70 -39.79 12.06
N PRO A 210 7.90 -39.85 11.47
CA PRO A 210 9.06 -40.41 12.14
C PRO A 210 9.47 -39.52 13.32
N GLY A 211 9.53 -40.11 14.51
CA GLY A 211 9.95 -39.42 15.73
C GLY A 211 10.49 -40.42 16.77
N GLN A 212 11.43 -39.97 17.61
CA GLN A 212 11.94 -40.75 18.73
C GLN A 212 10.80 -41.00 19.73
N PHE A 213 10.29 -42.23 19.74
CA PHE A 213 9.62 -42.76 20.91
C PHE A 213 10.75 -43.02 21.90
N ASP A 214 10.92 -42.15 22.89
CA ASP A 214 11.72 -42.50 24.06
C ASP A 214 10.97 -43.64 24.77
N ASP A 215 11.33 -44.87 24.39
CA ASP A 215 10.87 -46.12 24.97
C ASP A 215 11.44 -46.28 26.39
N GLU A 216 10.99 -45.48 27.35
CA GLU A 216 11.36 -45.69 28.77
C GLU A 216 10.25 -46.31 29.63
N ASP A 217 9.02 -46.50 29.14
CA ASP A 217 7.90 -47.04 29.96
C ASP A 217 7.56 -48.52 29.68
N THR A 218 8.51 -49.35 29.22
CA THR A 218 8.28 -50.80 29.02
C THR A 218 9.04 -51.72 30.00
N GLN A 219 9.24 -51.29 31.24
CA GLN A 219 9.51 -52.16 32.39
C GLN A 219 8.80 -51.50 33.59
N GLU A 220 7.61 -51.92 34.00
CA GLU A 220 7.41 -52.91 35.07
C GLU A 220 5.94 -53.39 35.07
N LEU A 221 5.66 -54.55 34.47
CA LEU A 221 4.56 -55.43 34.88
C LEU A 221 5.02 -56.87 34.58
N GLY A 222 5.95 -57.34 35.39
CA GLY A 222 6.58 -58.65 35.28
C GLY A 222 7.41 -58.94 36.52
N GLY A 223 6.74 -59.14 37.65
CA GLY A 223 7.28 -59.63 38.92
C GLY A 223 6.16 -60.30 39.70
#